data_AF-A0A9E5MC30-F1
#
_entry.id   AF-A0A9E5MC30-F1
#
_cell.length_a   1.000
_cell.length_b   1.000
_cell.length_c   1.000
_cell.angle_alpha   90.00
_cell.angle_beta   90.00
_cell.angle_gamma   90.00
#
_symmetry.space_group_name_H-M   'P 1'
#
loop_
_entity.id
_entity.type
_entity.pdbx_description
1 polymer ?
#
loop_
_entity_poly.entity_id
_entity_poly.type
_entity_poly.pdbx_seq_one_letter_code
_entity_poly.pdbx_strand_id
1 'polypeptide(L)'
;MTTEKLHPVDEKLPTGKLAALGLQHVLVMYAGAVAVPLIVGRALKLSPQDVAYLISADLFCCGLVTLIQSLGATQWFGIRLPVMMGVTFASVAPMVAMANANPGEMGAQLIFGAI
;
A
#
# COMPACT_ATOMS: atom_id res chain seq x y z
N MET A 1 7.56 -45.10 -1.18
CA MET A 1 6.98 -43.95 -0.45
C MET A 1 7.82 -42.74 -0.76
N THR A 2 7.40 -41.91 -1.72
CA THR A 2 8.08 -40.65 -2.04
C THR A 2 7.82 -39.68 -0.90
N THR A 3 8.85 -39.27 -0.19
CA THR A 3 8.80 -38.17 0.77
C THR A 3 8.35 -36.93 0.00
N GLU A 4 7.09 -36.51 0.14
CA GLU A 4 6.65 -35.22 -0.38
C GLU A 4 7.49 -34.14 0.32
N LYS A 5 8.47 -33.60 -0.39
CA LYS A 5 9.11 -32.34 0.01
C LYS A 5 8.01 -31.29 -0.04
N LEU A 6 7.63 -30.78 1.13
CA LEU A 6 6.78 -29.59 1.25
C LEU A 6 7.28 -28.53 0.27
N HIS A 7 6.36 -27.92 -0.47
CA HIS A 7 6.70 -26.93 -1.46
C HIS A 7 7.42 -25.75 -0.75
N PRO A 8 8.51 -25.18 -1.29
CA PRO A 8 9.31 -24.16 -0.61
C PRO A 8 8.53 -22.92 -0.17
N VAL A 9 7.37 -22.66 -0.79
CA VAL A 9 6.45 -21.56 -0.42
C VAL A 9 5.64 -21.88 0.84
N ASP A 10 5.44 -23.16 1.17
CA ASP A 10 4.68 -23.64 2.33
C ASP A 10 5.59 -23.94 3.55
N GLU A 11 6.91 -23.80 3.39
CA GLU A 11 7.88 -24.05 4.46
C GLU A 11 7.86 -22.90 5.49
N LYS A 12 7.37 -23.18 6.70
CA LYS A 12 7.38 -22.23 7.81
C LYS A 12 8.77 -22.15 8.42
N LEU A 13 9.52 -21.11 8.04
CA LEU A 13 10.80 -20.76 8.65
C LEU A 13 10.67 -20.52 10.17
N PRO A 14 11.76 -20.63 10.96
CA PRO A 14 11.73 -20.30 12.38
C PRO A 14 11.20 -18.89 12.62
N THR A 15 10.33 -18.75 13.63
CA THR A 15 9.50 -17.55 13.91
C THR A 15 10.30 -16.24 13.96
N GLY A 16 11.52 -16.26 14.50
CA GLY A 16 12.41 -15.09 14.52
C GLY A 16 12.89 -14.64 13.13
N LYS A 17 13.22 -15.58 12.24
CA LYS A 17 13.59 -15.27 10.85
C LYS A 17 12.38 -14.80 10.05
N LEU A 18 11.21 -15.40 10.24
CA LEU A 18 9.96 -14.93 9.61
C LEU A 18 9.63 -13.50 10.00
N ALA A 19 9.72 -13.15 11.29
CA ALA A 19 9.46 -11.80 11.76
C ALA A 19 10.47 -10.79 11.18
N ALA A 20 11.76 -11.13 11.15
CA ALA A 20 12.79 -10.26 10.57
C ALA A 20 12.59 -10.06 9.05
N LEU A 21 12.29 -11.14 8.32
CA LEU A 21 12.05 -11.07 6.87
C LEU A 21 10.77 -10.30 6.54
N GLY A 22 9.70 -10.52 7.31
CA GLY A 22 8.44 -9.78 7.18
C GLY A 22 8.64 -8.29 7.46
N LEU A 23 9.41 -7.95 8.49
CA LEU A 23 9.77 -6.56 8.77
C LEU A 23 10.57 -5.94 7.63
N GLN A 24 11.55 -6.66 7.05
CA GLN A 24 12.28 -6.18 5.88
C GLN A 24 11.35 -5.90 4.69
N HIS A 25 10.39 -6.78 4.42
CA HIS A 25 9.40 -6.56 3.36
C HIS A 25 8.54 -5.31 3.60
N VAL A 26 8.10 -5.08 4.84
CA VAL A 26 7.33 -3.88 5.20
C VAL A 26 8.17 -2.61 5.08
N LEU A 27 9.43 -2.64 5.53
CA LEU A 27 10.34 -1.48 5.44
C LEU A 27 10.65 -1.12 3.98
N VAL A 28 10.85 -2.12 3.11
CA VAL A 28 11.06 -1.92 1.68
C VAL A 28 9.79 -1.36 1.02
N MET A 29 8.61 -1.87 1.38
CA MET A 29 7.33 -1.34 0.89
C MET A 29 7.12 0.11 1.34
N TYR A 30 7.42 0.45 2.59
CA TYR A 30 7.29 1.79 3.14
C TYR A 30 8.08 2.82 2.33
N ALA A 31 9.31 2.50 1.94
CA ALA A 31 10.13 3.38 1.12
C ALA A 31 9.46 3.74 -0.23
N GLY A 32 8.71 2.81 -0.82
CA GLY A 32 7.97 3.03 -2.08
C GLY A 32 6.60 3.68 -1.89
N ALA A 33 5.84 3.25 -0.89
CA ALA A 33 4.45 3.69 -0.66
C ALA A 33 4.37 5.18 -0.29
N VAL A 34 5.28 5.67 0.57
CA VAL A 34 5.27 7.05 1.08
C VAL A 34 5.52 8.09 -0.03
N ALA A 35 6.14 7.70 -1.14
CA ALA A 35 6.43 8.61 -2.25
C ALA A 35 5.14 9.15 -2.89
N VAL A 36 4.09 8.34 -3.05
CA VAL A 36 2.86 8.75 -3.73
C VAL A 36 2.08 9.81 -2.95
N PRO A 37 1.73 9.61 -1.66
CA PRO A 37 1.06 10.61 -0.84
C PRO A 37 1.87 11.90 -0.69
N LEU A 38 3.20 11.80 -0.63
CA LEU A 38 4.08 12.98 -0.61
C LEU A 38 3.98 13.79 -1.91
N ILE A 39 4.06 13.15 -3.07
CA ILE A 39 3.97 13.84 -4.36
C ILE A 39 2.62 14.54 -4.52
N VAL A 40 1.52 13.82 -4.25
CA VAL A 40 0.16 14.35 -4.37
C VAL A 40 -0.11 15.44 -3.34
N GLY A 41 0.25 15.21 -2.07
CA GLY A 41 0.03 16.19 -0.99
C GLY A 41 0.82 17.49 -1.21
N ARG A 42 2.02 17.41 -1.79
CA ARG A 42 2.81 18.58 -2.20
C ARG A 42 2.19 19.31 -3.39
N ALA A 43 1.66 18.58 -4.38
CA ALA A 43 0.96 19.17 -5.52
C ALA A 43 -0.31 19.93 -5.07
N LEU A 44 -1.02 19.41 -4.08
CA LEU A 44 -2.20 20.05 -3.48
C LEU A 44 -1.89 21.20 -2.51
N LYS A 45 -0.60 21.45 -2.20
CA LYS A 45 -0.13 22.45 -1.22
C LYS A 45 -0.74 22.26 0.19
N LEU A 46 -0.95 21.01 0.60
CA LEU A 46 -1.50 20.68 1.91
C LEU A 46 -0.51 20.97 3.05
N SER A 47 -1.03 21.12 4.27
CA SER A 47 -0.19 21.31 5.44
C SER A 47 0.66 20.05 5.72
N PRO A 48 1.81 20.16 6.38
CA PRO A 48 2.61 18.99 6.78
C PRO A 48 1.82 18.00 7.64
N GLN A 49 0.83 18.47 8.41
CA GLN A 49 -0.04 17.63 9.23
C GLN A 49 -0.97 16.77 8.35
N ASP A 50 -1.58 17.36 7.31
CA ASP A 50 -2.47 16.63 6.40
C ASP A 50 -1.70 15.63 5.54
N VAL A 51 -0.48 15.97 5.12
CA VAL A 51 0.39 15.05 4.39
C VAL A 51 0.76 13.83 5.25
N ALA A 52 1.06 14.04 6.54
CA ALA A 52 1.30 12.94 7.47
C ALA A 52 0.04 12.07 7.67
N TYR A 53 -1.14 12.69 7.67
CA TYR A 53 -2.42 11.97 7.71
C TYR A 53 -2.62 11.12 6.45
N LEU A 54 -2.35 11.66 5.26
CA LEU A 54 -2.42 10.91 3.99
C LEU A 54 -1.47 9.72 3.97
N ILE A 55 -0.23 9.88 4.44
CA ILE A 55 0.74 8.78 4.55
C ILE A 55 0.23 7.69 5.50
N SER A 56 -0.31 8.09 6.65
CA SER A 56 -0.82 7.15 7.65
C SER A 56 -2.04 6.38 7.12
N ALA A 57 -2.96 7.08 6.45
CA ALA A 57 -4.13 6.48 5.81
C ALA A 57 -3.73 5.51 4.68
N ASP A 58 -2.72 5.88 3.89
CA ASP A 58 -2.18 5.04 2.83
C ASP A 58 -1.59 3.73 3.37
N LEU A 59 -0.67 3.83 4.33
CA LEU A 59 -0.04 2.66 4.95
C LEU A 59 -1.05 1.75 5.65
N PHE A 60 -2.06 2.35 6.29
CA PHE A 60 -3.16 1.60 6.89
C PHE A 60 -3.96 0.82 5.84
N CYS A 61 -4.36 1.49 4.74
CA CYS A 61 -5.11 0.86 3.66
C CYS A 61 -4.29 -0.24 2.96
N CYS A 62 -3.03 0.04 2.59
CA CYS A 62 -2.12 -0.95 2.00
C CYS A 62 -1.90 -2.17 2.90
N GLY A 63 -1.74 -1.96 4.21
CA GLY A 63 -1.62 -3.04 5.19
C GLY A 63 -2.89 -3.89 5.26
N LEU A 64 -4.05 -3.25 5.32
CA LEU A 64 -5.34 -3.93 5.33
C LEU A 64 -5.55 -4.77 4.06
N VAL A 65 -5.32 -4.18 2.89
CA VAL A 65 -5.47 -4.87 1.60
C VAL A 65 -4.47 -6.02 1.48
N THR A 66 -3.23 -5.85 1.93
CA THR A 66 -2.22 -6.92 1.97
C THR A 66 -2.67 -8.09 2.85
N LEU A 67 -3.25 -7.82 4.03
CA LEU A 67 -3.79 -8.85 4.91
C LEU A 67 -4.97 -9.57 4.24
N ILE A 68 -5.90 -8.84 3.63
CA ILE A 68 -7.04 -9.42 2.92
C ILE A 68 -6.56 -10.30 1.75
N GLN A 69 -5.59 -9.84 0.97
CA GLN A 69 -5.06 -10.54 -0.19
C GLN A 69 -4.26 -11.79 0.19
N SER A 70 -3.48 -11.70 1.27
CA SER A 70 -2.61 -12.78 1.77
C SER A 70 -3.39 -13.83 2.55
N LEU A 71 -4.32 -13.44 3.42
CA LEU A 71 -5.12 -14.36 4.23
C LEU A 71 -6.28 -14.97 3.42
N GLY A 72 -6.75 -14.28 2.39
CA GLY A 72 -7.88 -14.71 1.58
C GLY A 72 -9.17 -14.79 2.39
N ALA A 73 -9.92 -13.68 2.48
CA ALA A 73 -11.15 -13.60 3.26
C ALA A 73 -12.25 -14.58 2.77
N THR A 74 -12.23 -15.01 1.50
CA THR A 74 -13.20 -15.99 0.96
C THR A 74 -12.67 -16.67 -0.31
N GLN A 75 -13.28 -17.77 -0.78
CA GLN A 75 -12.91 -18.46 -2.04
C GLN A 75 -12.97 -17.57 -3.31
N TRP A 76 -13.61 -16.39 -3.22
CA TRP A 76 -13.70 -15.37 -4.27
C TRP A 76 -12.87 -14.11 -3.97
N PHE A 77 -12.32 -13.96 -2.76
CA PHE A 77 -11.63 -12.76 -2.30
C PHE A 77 -10.26 -13.11 -1.70
N GLY A 78 -9.22 -12.74 -2.43
CA GLY A 78 -7.81 -12.93 -2.08
C GLY A 78 -7.23 -14.20 -2.71
N ILE A 79 -6.06 -14.04 -3.34
CA ILE A 79 -5.34 -15.11 -4.04
C ILE A 79 -4.68 -16.14 -3.10
N ARG A 80 -4.75 -15.93 -1.76
CA ARG A 80 -4.09 -16.76 -0.73
C ARG A 80 -2.60 -16.96 -0.97
N LEU A 81 -1.98 -15.97 -1.60
CA LEU A 81 -0.55 -15.91 -1.84
C LEU A 81 0.03 -14.70 -1.10
N PRO A 82 1.26 -14.79 -0.58
CA PRO A 82 1.91 -13.69 0.13
C PRO A 82 2.27 -12.58 -0.87
N VAL A 83 1.32 -11.68 -1.12
CA VAL A 83 1.48 -10.55 -2.04
C VAL A 83 1.25 -9.25 -1.30
N MET A 84 2.27 -8.40 -1.32
CA MET A 84 2.25 -7.04 -0.77
C MET A 84 1.54 -6.11 -1.74
N MET A 85 0.52 -5.42 -1.26
CA MET A 85 -0.28 -4.47 -2.03
C MET A 85 0.16 -3.05 -1.69
N GLY A 86 0.47 -2.25 -2.71
CA GLY A 86 0.92 -0.87 -2.57
C GLY A 86 0.22 0.06 -3.54
N VAL A 87 0.47 1.36 -3.39
CA VAL A 87 -0.10 2.39 -4.28
C VAL A 87 0.58 2.38 -5.63
N THR A 88 -0.22 2.49 -6.69
CA THR A 88 0.30 2.59 -8.05
C THR A 88 0.75 4.01 -8.40
N PHE A 89 1.91 4.13 -9.05
CA PHE A 89 2.34 5.42 -9.61
C PHE A 89 1.55 5.85 -10.85
N ALA A 90 0.77 4.95 -11.46
CA ALA A 90 0.01 5.23 -12.66
C ALA A 90 -1.04 6.34 -12.46
N SER A 91 -1.63 6.44 -11.26
CA SER A 91 -2.62 7.47 -10.94
C SER A 91 -2.00 8.80 -10.50
N VAL A 92 -0.69 8.87 -10.25
CA VAL A 92 -0.04 10.09 -9.71
C VAL A 92 -0.07 11.22 -10.72
N ALA A 93 0.28 10.94 -11.99
CA ALA A 93 0.31 11.95 -13.03
C ALA A 93 -1.04 12.68 -13.23
N PRO A 94 -2.19 11.98 -13.37
CA PRO A 94 -3.49 12.66 -13.48
C PRO A 94 -3.90 13.39 -12.19
N MET A 95 -3.59 12.84 -11.00
CA MET A 95 -3.87 13.52 -9.72
C MET A 95 -3.10 14.83 -9.58
N VAL A 96 -1.81 14.84 -9.97
CA VAL A 96 -0.98 16.06 -9.96
C VAL A 96 -1.47 17.06 -11.00
N ALA A 97 -1.89 16.62 -12.18
CA ALA A 97 -2.47 17.50 -13.19
C ALA A 97 -3.75 18.19 -12.68
N MET A 98 -4.63 17.44 -12.02
CA MET A 98 -5.84 17.97 -11.39
C MET A 98 -5.53 18.92 -10.23
N ALA A 99 -4.57 18.58 -9.38
CA ALA A 99 -4.12 19.42 -8.27
C ALA A 99 -3.51 20.75 -8.75
N ASN A 100 -2.79 20.74 -9.87
CA ASN A 100 -2.27 21.96 -10.48
C ASN A 100 -3.38 22.82 -11.10
N ALA A 101 -4.40 22.19 -11.68
CA ALA A 101 -5.56 22.91 -12.23
C ALA A 101 -6.46 23.51 -11.12
N ASN A 102 -6.58 22.83 -9.98
CA ASN A 102 -7.40 23.24 -8.84
C ASN A 102 -6.63 23.02 -7.53
N PRO A 103 -5.87 24.01 -7.03
CA PRO A 103 -5.10 23.86 -5.78
C PRO A 103 -5.99 23.93 -4.53
N GLY A 104 -5.57 23.26 -3.45
CA GLY A 104 -6.23 23.27 -2.13
C GLY A 104 -7.23 22.15 -1.90
N GLU A 105 -8.08 22.28 -0.88
CA GLU A 105 -9.07 21.26 -0.47
C GLU A 105 -10.04 20.90 -1.60
N MET A 106 -10.39 21.87 -2.46
CA MET A 106 -11.26 21.65 -3.62
C MET A 106 -10.61 20.73 -4.66
N GLY A 107 -9.29 20.80 -4.83
CA GLY A 107 -8.53 19.87 -5.67
C GLY A 107 -8.52 18.45 -5.11
N ALA A 108 -8.38 18.34 -3.79
CA ALA A 108 -8.46 17.06 -3.10
C ALA A 108 -9.84 16.42 -3.28
N GLN A 109 -10.93 17.19 -3.12
CA GLN A 109 -12.30 16.73 -3.34
C GLN A 109 -12.53 16.26 -4.79
N LEU A 110 -11.98 16.97 -5.79
CA LEU A 110 -12.07 16.55 -7.19
C LEU A 110 -11.33 15.25 -7.47
N ILE A 111 -10.22 14.99 -6.76
CA ILE A 111 -9.43 13.77 -6.90
C ILE A 111 -10.10 12.58 -6.18
N PHE A 112 -10.66 12.79 -4.99
CA PHE A 112 -11.34 11.73 -4.23
C PHE A 112 -12.74 11.38 -4.76
N GLY A 113 -13.26 12.19 -5.68
CA GLY A 113 -14.62 12.09 -6.18
C GLY A 113 -15.52 13.03 -5.40
N ALA A 114 -16.17 13.96 -6.11
CA ALA A 114 -17.04 14.98 -5.55
C ALA A 114 -18.06 14.37 -4.58
N ILE A 115 -18.05 14.86 -3.33
CA ILE A 115 -19.15 14.73 -2.38
C ILE A 115 -19.77 16.12 -2.25
#